data_AF-A0A972L947-F1
#
_entry.id   AF-A0A972L947-F1
#
_cell.length_a   1.000
_cell.length_b   1.000
_cell.length_c   1.000
_cell.angle_alpha   90.00
_cell.angle_beta   90.00
_cell.angle_gamma   90.00
#
_symmetry.space_group_name_H-M   'P 1'
#
loop_
_entity.id
_entity.type
_entity.pdbx_description
1 polymer ?
#
loop_
_entity_poly.entity_id
_entity_poly.type
_entity_poly.pdbx_seq_one_letter_code
_entity_poly.pdbx_strand_id
1 'polypeptide(L)'
;MTRTNDLAKIHIAKKHLRINDDDYRYIIATVGRAQSGSSADLNETGRRRVIAHFESKGWQPTKRKKSPLMASDSQLELIRNLWADLYNAGAINTPDEAALRTWLQSNTRKFHPQKAGYAALNFLPKWVAVRVIEQLKKWILRLEKANEQNA
;
A
#
# COMPACT_ATOMS: atom_id res chain seq x y z
N MET A 1 -5.28 -10.72 -10.13
CA MET A 1 -6.19 -9.59 -10.44
C MET A 1 -7.62 -10.11 -10.39
N THR A 2 -8.52 -9.43 -9.70
CA THR A 2 -9.94 -9.83 -9.68
C THR A 2 -10.66 -9.22 -10.89
N ARG A 3 -11.58 -9.98 -11.50
CA ARG A 3 -12.37 -9.54 -12.67
C ARG A 3 -12.99 -8.15 -12.46
N THR A 4 -13.54 -7.89 -11.28
CA THR A 4 -14.14 -6.60 -10.92
C THR A 4 -13.14 -5.44 -11.01
N ASN A 5 -11.88 -5.66 -10.60
CA ASN A 5 -10.85 -4.64 -10.66
C ASN A 5 -10.45 -4.33 -12.11
N ASP A 6 -10.33 -5.36 -12.95
CA ASP A 6 -10.00 -5.19 -14.37
C ASP A 6 -11.09 -4.44 -15.13
N LEU A 7 -12.36 -4.77 -14.89
CA LEU A 7 -13.48 -4.04 -15.50
C LEU A 7 -13.51 -2.58 -15.04
N ALA A 8 -13.28 -2.32 -13.75
CA ALA A 8 -13.17 -0.95 -13.26
C ALA A 8 -12.05 -0.17 -13.97
N LYS A 9 -10.88 -0.78 -14.19
CA LYS A 9 -9.78 -0.17 -14.95
C LYS A 9 -10.17 0.16 -16.38
N ILE A 10 -10.84 -0.76 -17.08
CA ILE A 10 -11.31 -0.58 -18.46
C ILE A 10 -12.26 0.63 -18.55
N HIS A 11 -13.21 0.75 -17.62
CA HIS A 11 -14.14 1.89 -17.61
C HIS A 11 -13.47 3.22 -17.22
N ILE A 12 -12.52 3.19 -16.28
CA ILE A 12 -11.72 4.37 -15.92
C ILE A 12 -10.88 4.84 -17.12
N ALA A 13 -10.25 3.90 -17.83
CA ALA A 13 -9.44 4.17 -19.01
C ALA A 13 -10.27 4.78 -20.14
N LYS A 14 -11.46 4.23 -20.43
CA LYS A 14 -12.43 4.81 -21.37
C LYS A 14 -12.69 6.28 -21.07
N LYS A 15 -13.01 6.60 -19.80
CA LYS A 15 -13.30 7.97 -19.35
C LYS A 15 -12.06 8.88 -19.47
N HIS A 16 -10.89 8.39 -19.07
CA HIS A 16 -9.64 9.16 -19.09
C HIS A 16 -9.19 9.50 -20.52
N LEU A 17 -9.27 8.52 -21.42
CA LEU A 17 -8.91 8.67 -22.83
C LEU A 17 -10.01 9.32 -23.68
N ARG A 18 -11.16 9.67 -23.07
CA ARG A 18 -12.32 10.27 -23.73
C ARG A 18 -12.81 9.47 -24.94
N ILE A 19 -12.78 8.14 -24.84
CA ILE A 19 -13.27 7.23 -25.89
C ILE A 19 -14.81 7.24 -25.87
N ASN A 20 -15.43 7.47 -27.04
CA ASN A 20 -16.88 7.42 -27.20
C ASN A 20 -17.40 5.97 -27.08
N ASP A 21 -18.72 5.77 -27.15
CA ASP A 21 -19.28 4.42 -26.95
C ASP A 21 -19.00 3.47 -28.12
N ASP A 22 -19.02 3.97 -29.36
CA ASP A 22 -18.83 3.17 -30.57
C ASP A 22 -17.39 2.67 -30.70
N ASP A 23 -16.41 3.57 -30.54
CA ASP A 23 -14.98 3.24 -30.52
C ASP A 23 -14.67 2.29 -29.37
N TYR A 24 -15.32 2.49 -28.21
CA TYR A 24 -15.17 1.58 -27.08
C TYR A 24 -15.66 0.17 -27.42
N ARG A 25 -16.86 0.02 -27.99
CA ARG A 25 -17.39 -1.28 -28.41
C ARG A 25 -16.49 -1.93 -29.47
N TYR A 26 -15.99 -1.13 -30.42
CA TYR A 26 -15.04 -1.59 -31.44
C TYR A 26 -13.73 -2.12 -30.83
N ILE A 27 -13.13 -1.38 -29.88
CA ILE A 27 -11.91 -1.82 -29.17
C ILE A 27 -12.17 -3.11 -28.39
N ILE A 28 -13.31 -3.22 -27.71
CA ILE A 28 -13.69 -4.42 -26.94
C ILE A 28 -13.84 -5.64 -27.87
N ALA A 29 -14.46 -5.47 -29.04
CA ALA A 29 -14.62 -6.53 -30.02
C ALA A 29 -13.30 -6.95 -30.68
N THR A 30 -12.45 -5.98 -31.04
CA THR A 30 -11.20 -6.24 -31.78
C THR A 30 -10.05 -6.67 -30.89
N VAL A 31 -9.75 -5.89 -29.85
CA VAL A 31 -8.62 -6.13 -28.92
C VAL A 31 -9.02 -7.18 -27.88
N GLY A 32 -10.21 -7.02 -27.31
CA GLY A 32 -10.73 -7.89 -26.26
C GLY A 32 -11.30 -9.22 -26.75
N ARG A 33 -11.59 -9.33 -28.05
CA ARG A 33 -12.21 -10.51 -28.69
C ARG A 33 -13.58 -10.87 -28.12
N ALA A 34 -14.32 -9.88 -27.63
CA ALA A 34 -15.71 -10.02 -27.18
C ALA A 34 -16.67 -9.55 -28.28
N GLN A 35 -17.27 -10.48 -29.01
CA GLN A 35 -18.09 -10.20 -30.21
C GLN A 35 -19.29 -9.27 -29.94
N SER A 36 -19.80 -9.25 -28.71
CA SER A 36 -20.88 -8.36 -28.28
C SER A 36 -20.48 -6.88 -28.19
N GLY A 37 -19.17 -6.56 -28.21
CA GLY A 37 -18.66 -5.23 -27.90
C GLY A 37 -18.83 -4.83 -26.43
N SER A 38 -19.26 -5.75 -25.57
CA SER A 38 -19.47 -5.51 -24.13
C SER A 38 -18.27 -5.97 -23.30
N SER A 39 -17.82 -5.12 -22.37
CA SER A 39 -16.77 -5.50 -21.41
C SER A 39 -17.21 -6.63 -20.47
N ALA A 40 -18.51 -6.85 -20.31
CA ALA A 40 -19.04 -7.98 -19.56
C ALA A 40 -18.61 -9.34 -20.16
N ASP A 41 -18.44 -9.43 -21.47
CA ASP A 41 -18.12 -10.70 -22.12
C ASP A 41 -16.61 -10.97 -22.24
N LEU A 42 -15.79 -10.08 -21.70
CA LEU A 42 -14.34 -10.27 -21.69
C LEU A 42 -13.92 -11.37 -20.70
N ASN A 43 -13.25 -12.39 -21.23
CA ASN A 43 -12.48 -13.33 -20.42
C ASN A 43 -11.20 -12.67 -19.84
N GLU A 44 -10.46 -13.39 -19.00
CA GLU A 44 -9.29 -12.83 -18.33
C GLU A 44 -8.21 -12.30 -19.30
N THR A 45 -7.92 -13.07 -20.34
CA THR A 45 -6.96 -12.68 -21.39
C THR A 45 -7.44 -11.45 -22.16
N GLY A 46 -8.73 -11.39 -22.50
CA GLY A 46 -9.35 -10.24 -23.17
C GLY A 46 -9.25 -8.97 -22.34
N ARG A 47 -9.55 -9.05 -21.03
CA ARG A 47 -9.38 -7.90 -20.12
C ARG A 47 -7.95 -7.40 -20.08
N ARG A 48 -6.95 -8.30 -19.97
CA ARG A 48 -5.53 -7.92 -20.00
C ARG A 48 -5.14 -7.23 -21.30
N ARG A 49 -5.57 -7.74 -22.46
CA ARG A 49 -5.28 -7.14 -23.77
C ARG A 49 -5.85 -5.73 -23.88
N VAL A 50 -7.09 -5.53 -23.44
CA VAL A 50 -7.76 -4.22 -23.49
C VAL A 50 -7.05 -3.22 -22.56
N ILE A 51 -6.69 -3.64 -21.34
CA ILE A 51 -5.93 -2.80 -20.41
C ILE A 51 -4.58 -2.42 -21.02
N ALA A 52 -3.82 -3.38 -21.56
CA ALA A 52 -2.54 -3.12 -22.21
C ALA A 52 -2.66 -2.20 -23.43
N HIS A 53 -3.74 -2.33 -24.20
CA HIS A 53 -4.04 -1.42 -25.30
C HIS A 53 -4.28 0.00 -24.80
N PHE A 54 -5.07 0.20 -23.75
CA PHE A 54 -5.25 1.52 -23.15
C PHE A 54 -3.95 2.09 -22.58
N GLU A 55 -3.11 1.25 -21.98
CA GLU A 55 -1.78 1.66 -21.53
C GLU A 55 -0.89 2.15 -22.68
N SER A 56 -0.91 1.46 -23.82
CA SER A 56 -0.21 1.89 -25.04
C SER A 56 -0.76 3.20 -25.63
N LYS A 57 -2.02 3.53 -25.35
CA LYS A 57 -2.68 4.78 -25.75
C LYS A 57 -2.47 5.91 -24.74
N GLY A 58 -1.60 5.72 -23.75
CA GLY A 58 -1.23 6.75 -22.79
C GLY A 58 -2.11 6.79 -21.53
N TRP A 59 -3.00 5.82 -21.33
CA TRP A 59 -3.61 5.65 -20.01
C TRP A 59 -2.61 5.01 -19.05
N GLN A 60 -2.62 5.43 -17.79
CA GLN A 60 -1.83 4.78 -16.75
C GLN A 60 -2.73 4.54 -15.54
N PRO A 61 -2.70 3.35 -14.93
CA PRO A 61 -3.51 3.09 -13.75
C PRO A 61 -3.09 4.01 -12.60
N THR A 62 -4.00 4.87 -12.17
CA THR A 62 -3.77 5.73 -11.01
C THR A 62 -3.54 4.86 -9.77
N LYS A 63 -2.37 4.99 -9.16
CA LYS A 63 -2.13 4.44 -7.82
C LYS A 63 -3.15 5.09 -6.87
N ARG A 64 -3.87 4.28 -6.09
CA ARG A 64 -4.74 4.82 -5.04
C ARG A 64 -3.90 5.71 -4.14
N LYS A 65 -4.20 7.01 -4.11
CA LYS A 65 -3.55 7.94 -3.20
C LYS A 65 -3.91 7.51 -1.79
N LYS A 66 -2.92 7.19 -0.96
CA LYS A 66 -3.13 6.99 0.49
C LYS A 66 -3.76 8.27 1.04
N SER A 67 -4.71 8.13 1.97
CA SER A 67 -5.30 9.28 2.64
C SER A 67 -4.19 10.13 3.26
N PRO A 68 -4.21 11.46 3.13
CA PRO A 68 -3.20 12.34 3.74
C PRO A 68 -3.17 12.26 5.27
N LEU A 69 -4.20 11.67 5.88
CA LEU A 69 -4.27 11.37 7.32
C LEU A 69 -3.47 10.13 7.73
N MET A 70 -3.09 9.27 6.77
CA MET A 70 -2.33 8.05 7.00
C MET A 70 -0.82 8.31 6.88
N ALA A 71 -0.02 7.46 7.53
CA ALA A 71 1.42 7.52 7.44
C ALA A 71 1.90 7.39 5.98
N SER A 72 2.90 8.19 5.61
CA SER A 72 3.54 8.11 4.29
C SER A 72 4.42 6.87 4.20
N ASP A 73 4.73 6.44 2.98
CA ASP A 73 5.61 5.29 2.75
C ASP A 73 6.98 5.49 3.42
N SER A 74 7.56 6.69 3.34
CA SER A 74 8.82 7.05 4.01
C SER A 74 8.74 6.95 5.54
N GLN A 75 7.58 7.26 6.15
CA GLN A 75 7.41 7.07 7.60
C GLN A 75 7.33 5.59 7.97
N LEU A 76 6.70 4.77 7.12
CA LEU A 76 6.60 3.33 7.35
C LEU A 76 7.96 2.64 7.17
N GLU A 77 8.73 3.06 6.17
CA GLU A 77 10.12 2.61 5.96
C GLU A 77 11.01 2.99 7.14
N LEU A 78 10.91 4.23 7.64
CA LEU A 78 11.66 4.65 8.81
C LEU A 78 11.34 3.81 10.05
N ILE A 79 10.06 3.47 10.28
CA ILE A 79 9.67 2.58 11.40
C ILE A 79 10.32 1.20 11.25
N ARG A 80 10.37 0.64 10.04
CA ARG A 80 11.01 -0.66 9.77
C ARG A 80 12.52 -0.60 10.00
N ASN A 81 13.18 0.46 9.53
CA ASN A 81 14.62 0.63 9.70
C ASN A 81 14.97 0.75 11.19
N LEU A 82 14.26 1.60 11.94
CA LEU A 82 14.48 1.73 13.39
C LEU A 82 14.23 0.42 14.15
N TRP A 83 13.28 -0.41 13.68
CA TRP A 83 13.06 -1.74 14.25
C TRP A 83 14.25 -2.67 13.97
N ALA A 84 14.80 -2.64 12.76
CA ALA A 84 16.01 -3.39 12.42
C ALA A 84 17.23 -2.89 13.20
N ASP A 85 17.36 -1.59 13.44
CA ASP A 85 18.44 -1.02 14.26
C ASP A 85 18.37 -1.51 15.71
N LEU A 86 17.16 -1.65 16.28
CA LEU A 86 16.97 -2.26 17.60
C LEU A 86 17.41 -3.73 17.64
N TYR A 87 17.20 -4.47 16.56
CA TYR A 87 17.69 -5.85 16.44
C TYR A 87 19.23 -5.88 16.39
N ASN A 88 19.83 -5.02 15.57
CA ASN A 88 21.29 -4.90 15.47
C ASN A 88 21.93 -4.48 16.80
N ALA A 89 21.24 -3.67 17.60
CA ALA A 89 21.65 -3.29 18.94
C ALA A 89 21.40 -4.36 20.02
N GLY A 90 20.84 -5.53 19.65
CA GLY A 90 20.55 -6.63 20.57
C GLY A 90 19.36 -6.42 21.51
N ALA A 91 18.52 -5.41 21.27
CA ALA A 91 17.39 -5.05 22.12
C ALA A 91 16.16 -5.94 21.93
N ILE A 92 16.06 -6.56 20.75
CA ILE A 92 14.98 -7.44 20.35
C ILE A 92 15.57 -8.72 19.74
N ASN A 93 14.83 -9.81 19.85
CA ASN A 93 15.31 -11.13 19.43
C ASN A 93 15.13 -11.40 17.93
N THR A 94 14.19 -10.70 17.26
CA THR A 94 13.92 -10.90 15.82
C THR A 94 13.55 -9.58 15.11
N PRO A 95 14.03 -9.36 13.88
CA PRO A 95 13.68 -8.19 13.07
C PRO A 95 12.35 -8.37 12.30
N ASP A 96 11.66 -9.49 12.48
CA ASP A 96 10.48 -9.86 11.69
C ASP A 96 9.34 -8.84 11.78
N GLU A 97 8.67 -8.62 10.64
CA GLU A 97 7.51 -7.73 10.57
C GLU A 97 6.37 -8.22 11.48
N ALA A 98 6.26 -9.53 11.75
CA ALA A 98 5.30 -10.08 12.71
C ALA A 98 5.56 -9.59 14.14
N ALA A 99 6.82 -9.55 14.58
CA ALA A 99 7.20 -9.04 15.90
C ALA A 99 6.93 -7.53 16.00
N LEU A 100 7.29 -6.78 14.96
CA LEU A 100 6.99 -5.35 14.87
C LEU A 100 5.49 -5.08 14.98
N ARG A 101 4.64 -5.86 14.29
CA ARG A 101 3.18 -5.69 14.32
C ARG A 101 2.58 -5.95 15.70
N THR A 102 3.06 -6.97 16.41
CA THR A 102 2.63 -7.28 17.79
C THR A 102 3.04 -6.18 18.77
N TRP A 103 4.27 -5.70 18.66
CA TRP A 103 4.76 -4.57 19.45
C TRP A 103 3.96 -3.28 19.15
N LEU A 104 3.75 -2.98 17.86
CA LEU A 104 3.01 -1.81 17.41
C LEU A 104 1.57 -1.84 17.93
N GLN A 105 0.89 -2.99 17.85
CA GLN A 105 -0.47 -3.15 18.36
C GLN A 105 -0.52 -2.83 19.86
N SER A 106 0.39 -3.42 20.64
CA SER A 106 0.43 -3.22 22.09
C SER A 106 0.77 -1.77 22.47
N ASN A 107 1.77 -1.20 21.81
CA ASN A 107 2.29 0.14 22.13
C ASN A 107 1.37 1.28 21.67
N THR A 108 0.48 1.02 20.70
CA THR A 108 -0.44 2.02 20.16
C THR A 108 -1.87 1.91 20.68
N ARG A 109 -2.16 0.98 21.61
CA ARG A 109 -3.50 0.85 22.23
C ARG A 109 -4.05 2.18 22.76
N LYS A 110 -3.22 2.97 23.44
CA LYS A 110 -3.56 4.30 23.97
C LYS A 110 -3.96 5.33 22.90
N PHE A 111 -3.56 5.12 21.66
CA PHE A 111 -3.82 6.02 20.53
C PHE A 111 -4.94 5.52 19.63
N HIS A 112 -5.45 4.31 19.86
CA HIS A 112 -6.50 3.70 19.06
C HIS A 112 -7.87 4.06 19.64
N PRO A 113 -8.85 4.52 18.84
CA PRO A 113 -10.17 4.92 19.33
C PRO A 113 -10.88 3.84 20.17
N GLN A 114 -10.73 2.58 19.76
CA GLN A 114 -11.31 1.41 20.44
C GLN A 114 -10.33 0.67 21.38
N LYS A 115 -9.17 1.27 21.70
CA LYS A 115 -8.10 0.65 22.50
C LYS A 115 -7.51 -0.67 21.99
N ALA A 116 -7.90 -1.13 20.78
CA ALA A 116 -7.38 -2.34 20.15
C ALA A 116 -5.90 -2.24 19.71
N GLY A 117 -5.42 -1.03 19.42
CA GLY A 117 -4.09 -0.79 18.86
C GLY A 117 -4.01 -1.00 17.35
N TYR A 118 -2.98 -0.44 16.72
CA TYR A 118 -2.71 -0.57 15.30
C TYR A 118 -1.73 -1.70 15.04
N ALA A 119 -2.19 -2.81 14.46
CA ALA A 119 -1.35 -3.97 14.16
C ALA A 119 -0.76 -3.95 12.74
N ALA A 120 -1.18 -3.02 11.89
CA ALA A 120 -0.75 -2.97 10.50
C ALA A 120 -0.30 -1.56 10.13
N LEU A 121 0.96 -1.45 9.69
CA LEU A 121 1.62 -0.19 9.37
C LEU A 121 0.83 0.65 8.36
N ASN A 122 0.23 0.01 7.36
CA ASN A 122 -0.56 0.70 6.34
C ASN A 122 -1.84 1.38 6.84
N PHE A 123 -2.29 1.05 8.06
CA PHE A 123 -3.46 1.69 8.70
C PHE A 123 -3.06 2.66 9.81
N LEU A 124 -1.77 2.95 9.95
CA LEU A 124 -1.27 3.83 11.00
C LEU A 124 -1.58 5.30 10.62
N PRO A 125 -2.33 6.05 11.45
CA PRO A 125 -2.50 7.47 11.22
C PRO A 125 -1.16 8.20 11.31
N LYS A 126 -0.99 9.26 10.52
CA LYS A 126 0.26 10.03 10.44
C LYS A 126 0.76 10.50 11.82
N TRP A 127 -0.15 10.99 12.66
CA TRP A 127 0.19 11.48 13.99
C TRP A 127 0.64 10.35 14.94
N VAL A 128 0.06 9.15 14.81
CA VAL A 128 0.49 7.96 15.57
C VAL A 128 1.86 7.49 15.09
N ALA A 129 2.10 7.49 13.77
CA ALA A 129 3.39 7.13 13.20
C ALA A 129 4.53 8.00 13.74
N VAL A 130 4.33 9.33 13.83
CA VAL A 130 5.29 10.24 14.45
C VAL A 130 5.58 9.84 15.89
N ARG A 131 4.55 9.52 16.69
CA ARG A 131 4.75 9.06 18.08
C ARG A 131 5.49 7.73 18.17
N VAL A 132 5.26 6.82 17.23
CA VAL A 132 5.96 5.52 17.17
C VAL A 132 7.43 5.71 16.84
N ILE A 133 7.74 6.52 15.81
CA ILE A 133 9.11 6.85 15.41
C ILE A 133 9.90 7.43 16.59
N GLU A 134 9.32 8.41 17.29
CA GLU A 134 9.99 9.04 18.44
C GLU A 134 10.19 8.08 19.61
N GLN A 135 9.31 7.09 19.81
CA GLN A 135 9.51 6.06 20.83
C GLN A 135 10.65 5.11 20.47
N LEU A 136 10.76 4.71 19.20
CA LEU A 136 11.83 3.83 18.72
C LEU A 136 13.20 4.53 18.81
N LYS A 137 13.30 5.79 18.36
CA LYS A 137 14.52 6.60 18.50
C LYS A 137 14.97 6.73 19.96
N LYS A 138 14.05 7.03 20.87
CA LYS A 138 14.36 7.11 22.31
C LYS A 138 14.79 5.77 22.91
N TRP A 139 14.32 4.66 22.34
CA TRP A 139 14.78 3.35 22.77
C TRP A 139 16.22 3.10 22.31
N ILE A 140 16.52 3.32 21.04
CA ILE A 140 17.89 3.21 20.50
C ILE A 140 18.86 4.09 21.31
N LEU A 141 18.53 5.37 21.53
CA LEU A 141 19.38 6.28 22.30
C LEU A 141 19.64 5.82 23.74
N ARG A 142 18.68 5.11 24.37
CA ARG A 142 18.88 4.55 25.71
C ARG A 142 19.86 3.37 25.70
N LEU A 143 19.88 2.59 24.62
CA LEU A 143 20.80 1.47 24.45
C LEU A 143 22.22 1.96 24.15
N GLU A 144 22.36 2.96 23.30
CA GLU A 144 23.65 3.60 23.01
C GLU A 144 24.31 4.12 24.29
N LYS A 145 23.57 4.89 25.10
CA LYS A 145 24.05 5.38 26.39
C LYS A 145 24.41 4.27 27.37
N ALA A 146 23.65 3.17 27.37
CA ALA A 146 23.94 2.04 28.25
C ALA A 146 25.21 1.30 27.79
N ASN A 147 25.45 1.18 26.48
CA ASN A 147 26.67 0.57 25.95
C ASN A 147 27.91 1.44 26.23
N GLU A 148 27.81 2.77 26.11
CA GLU A 148 28.89 3.71 26.42
C GLU A 148 29.30 3.70 27.90
N GLN A 149 28.37 3.43 28.82
CA GLN A 149 28.67 3.35 30.27
C GLN A 149 29.29 2.02 30.70
N ASN A 150 29.20 0.98 29.86
CA ASN A 150 29.71 -0.36 30.14
C ASN A 150 31.01 -0.69 29.38
N ALA A 151 31.53 0.25 28.58
CA ALA A 151 32.77 0.15 27.80
C ALA A 151 33.91 0.91 28.49
#